data_AF-A0A813Q932-F1
#
_entry.id   AF-A0A813Q932-F1
#
_cell.length_a   1.000
_cell.length_b   1.000
_cell.length_c   1.000
_cell.angle_alpha   90.00
_cell.angle_beta   90.00
_cell.angle_gamma   90.00
#
_symmetry.space_group_name_H-M   'P 1'
#
loop_
_entity.id
_entity.type
_entity.pdbx_description
1 polymer ?
#
loop_
_entity_poly.entity_id
_entity_poly.type
_entity_poly.pdbx_seq_one_letter_code
_entity_poly.pdbx_strand_id
1 'polypeptide(L)'
;MNLFFRIIFLKLLVLVSSENTTLFIQSKCTKNKNIECSLLPVDCFDCSLDNNPKAADCLYGQSLKTNCTIKNFTICKGERSFELEGQCRFCYQTPEWMHICTHNLSCRRDSPQRLHKVNCTVPDNVVCLGTRTFYKNVLCNWTSGHKWSVSLILSLTLGGFGIDRFYLGHYKEGLAKLFSFGGLGVWTLVDVILIYVGYVAPADGSLYI
;
A
#
# COMPACT_ATOMS: atom_id res chain seq x y z
N MET A 1 -25.31 -23.97 -13.08
CA MET A 1 -24.71 -22.87 -13.86
C MET A 1 -25.44 -21.53 -13.67
N ASN A 2 -26.78 -21.49 -13.75
CA ASN A 2 -27.57 -20.24 -13.62
C ASN A 2 -27.60 -19.58 -12.23
N LEU A 3 -27.56 -20.35 -11.14
CA LEU A 3 -27.64 -19.79 -9.77
C LEU A 3 -26.32 -19.14 -9.33
N PHE A 4 -25.19 -19.71 -9.73
CA PHE A 4 -23.85 -19.21 -9.42
C PHE A 4 -23.56 -17.88 -10.11
N PHE A 5 -23.94 -17.77 -11.39
CA PHE A 5 -23.84 -16.53 -12.16
C PHE A 5 -24.69 -15.40 -11.56
N ARG A 6 -25.90 -15.73 -11.08
CA ARG A 6 -26.83 -14.76 -10.50
C ARG A 6 -26.38 -14.22 -9.15
N ILE A 7 -25.69 -15.03 -8.32
CA ILE A 7 -25.11 -14.62 -7.04
C ILE A 7 -23.88 -13.71 -7.24
N ILE A 8 -23.04 -14.03 -8.24
CA ILE A 8 -21.87 -13.21 -8.59
C ILE A 8 -22.32 -11.84 -9.11
N PHE A 9 -23.32 -11.80 -9.99
CA PHE A 9 -23.82 -10.55 -10.58
C PHE A 9 -24.46 -9.61 -9.54
N LEU A 10 -25.19 -10.15 -8.56
CA LEU A 10 -25.77 -9.34 -7.47
C LEU A 10 -24.70 -8.79 -6.50
N LYS A 11 -23.65 -9.56 -6.19
CA LYS A 11 -22.53 -9.09 -5.35
C LYS A 11 -21.68 -8.04 -6.07
N LEU A 12 -21.57 -8.13 -7.39
CA LEU A 12 -20.84 -7.17 -8.23
C LEU A 12 -21.49 -5.78 -8.25
N LEU A 13 -22.81 -5.73 -8.38
CA LEU A 13 -23.58 -4.47 -8.37
C LEU A 13 -23.42 -3.69 -7.04
N VAL A 14 -23.20 -4.40 -5.93
CA VAL A 14 -23.02 -3.80 -4.60
C VAL A 14 -21.59 -3.26 -4.41
N LEU A 15 -20.58 -3.78 -5.13
CA LEU A 15 -19.20 -3.32 -5.00
C LEU A 15 -18.86 -2.11 -5.89
N VAL A 16 -19.56 -1.94 -7.03
CA VAL A 16 -19.30 -0.82 -7.97
C VAL A 16 -19.85 0.53 -7.47
N SER A 17 -20.62 0.57 -6.38
CA SER A 17 -21.18 1.82 -5.84
C SER A 17 -20.23 2.61 -4.92
N SER A 18 -18.98 2.18 -4.75
CA SER A 18 -18.04 2.80 -3.81
C SER A 18 -16.64 2.89 -4.39
N GLU A 19 -16.37 3.94 -5.18
CA GLU A 19 -15.03 4.54 -5.23
C GLU A 19 -15.16 5.97 -5.76
N ASN A 20 -15.21 6.91 -4.82
CA ASN A 20 -15.13 8.33 -5.09
C ASN A 20 -14.19 8.90 -4.02
N THR A 21 -12.89 8.91 -4.31
CA THR A 21 -11.90 9.44 -3.35
C THR A 21 -10.71 10.09 -4.06
N THR A 22 -10.91 11.39 -4.27
CA THR A 22 -9.96 12.47 -3.93
C THR A 22 -8.61 12.51 -4.64
N LEU A 23 -8.55 13.39 -5.64
CA LEU A 23 -7.59 14.51 -5.71
C LEU A 23 -6.87 14.78 -4.38
N PHE A 24 -5.53 14.78 -4.32
CA PHE A 24 -4.69 15.64 -3.44
C PHE A 24 -3.24 15.09 -3.38
N ILE A 25 -2.35 15.52 -4.28
CA ILE A 25 -0.90 15.54 -3.99
C ILE A 25 -0.29 16.78 -4.66
N GLN A 26 -0.39 17.93 -3.99
CA GLN A 26 0.23 19.18 -4.42
C GLN A 26 1.35 19.54 -3.43
N SER A 27 2.60 19.36 -3.87
CA SER A 27 3.84 19.90 -3.28
C SER A 27 4.05 19.70 -1.76
N LYS A 28 4.75 18.63 -1.38
CA LYS A 28 4.99 18.20 0.00
C LYS A 28 5.60 19.25 0.95
N CYS A 29 6.25 20.29 0.46
CA CYS A 29 6.66 21.43 1.28
C CYS A 29 6.51 22.74 0.50
N THR A 30 5.38 23.40 0.70
CA THR A 30 5.02 24.63 -0.03
C THR A 30 5.87 25.80 0.45
N LYS A 31 6.41 26.59 -0.47
CA LYS A 31 6.98 27.93 -0.18
C LYS A 31 5.86 28.96 -0.12
N ASN A 32 4.85 28.75 0.72
CA ASN A 32 3.71 29.65 0.83
C ASN A 32 3.75 30.43 2.15
N LYS A 33 4.03 31.73 2.04
CA LYS A 33 4.12 32.66 3.18
C LYS A 33 2.81 32.84 3.95
N ASN A 34 1.68 32.39 3.40
CA ASN A 34 0.36 32.63 4.01
C ASN A 34 -0.12 31.46 4.88
N ILE A 35 0.58 30.34 4.90
CA ILE A 35 0.22 29.15 5.68
C ILE A 35 0.89 29.23 7.05
N GLU A 36 0.13 28.98 8.12
CA GLU A 36 0.68 28.90 9.47
C GLU A 36 1.61 27.69 9.63
N CYS A 37 2.73 27.94 10.31
CA CYS A 37 3.79 26.97 10.55
C CYS A 37 3.30 25.67 11.24
N SER A 38 2.23 25.74 12.03
CA SER A 38 1.57 24.61 12.72
C SER A 38 0.73 23.71 11.79
N LEU A 39 0.32 24.21 10.63
CA LEU A 39 -0.55 23.52 9.67
C LEU A 39 0.24 22.91 8.51
N LEU A 40 1.57 22.90 8.59
CA LEU A 40 2.42 22.35 7.53
C LEU A 40 2.30 20.82 7.47
N PRO A 41 2.42 20.22 6.27
CA PRO A 41 2.61 18.79 6.13
C PRO A 41 3.85 18.33 6.89
N VAL A 42 3.81 17.10 7.41
CA VAL A 42 4.82 16.65 8.36
C VAL A 42 6.20 16.40 7.74
N ASP A 43 6.28 16.33 6.41
CA ASP A 43 7.56 16.25 5.70
C ASP A 43 8.44 17.52 5.88
N CYS A 44 7.86 18.61 6.42
CA CYS A 44 8.47 19.95 6.45
C CYS A 44 9.08 20.38 7.79
N PHE A 45 8.95 19.57 8.83
CA PHE A 45 9.52 19.83 10.16
C PHE A 45 10.14 18.56 10.73
N ASP A 46 11.04 18.71 11.69
CA ASP A 46 11.80 17.63 12.32
C ASP A 46 11.57 17.69 13.85
N CYS A 47 11.25 16.54 14.43
CA CYS A 47 10.91 16.39 15.85
C CYS A 47 11.85 15.36 16.47
N SER A 48 12.64 15.75 17.47
CA SER A 48 13.54 14.84 18.18
C SER A 48 13.10 14.64 19.63
N LEU A 49 12.72 13.40 19.98
CA LEU A 49 12.35 13.02 21.35
C LEU A 49 13.55 12.75 22.25
N ASP A 50 14.70 12.46 21.66
CA ASP A 50 15.89 12.03 22.40
C ASP A 50 16.39 13.13 23.36
N ASN A 51 16.03 14.39 23.10
CA ASN A 51 16.38 15.53 23.94
C ASN A 51 15.41 15.80 25.09
N ASN A 52 14.29 15.07 25.18
CA ASN A 52 13.32 15.27 26.26
C ASN A 52 13.78 14.49 27.51
N PRO A 53 14.08 15.15 28.64
CA PRO A 53 14.52 14.47 29.85
C PRO A 53 13.45 13.50 30.42
N LYS A 54 12.17 13.70 30.09
CA LYS A 54 11.08 12.79 30.46
C LYS A 54 10.99 11.55 29.56
N ALA A 55 11.65 11.54 28.41
CA ALA A 55 11.61 10.42 27.48
C ALA A 55 12.44 9.21 27.93
N ALA A 56 13.43 9.40 28.80
CA ALA A 56 14.27 8.31 29.30
C ALA A 56 13.54 7.42 30.33
N ASP A 57 12.57 7.97 31.06
CA ASP A 57 11.86 7.30 32.17
C ASP A 57 10.34 7.24 31.95
N CYS A 58 9.88 7.47 30.71
CA CYS A 58 8.45 7.42 30.42
C CYS A 58 7.95 5.97 30.34
N LEU A 59 6.71 5.77 30.79
CA LEU A 59 6.03 4.49 30.62
C LEU A 59 5.48 4.37 29.20
N TYR A 60 5.53 3.16 28.64
CA TYR A 60 5.01 2.86 27.31
C TYR A 60 3.56 3.36 27.16
N GLY A 61 3.32 4.19 26.13
CA GLY A 61 2.00 4.75 25.81
C GLY A 61 1.67 6.09 26.49
N GLN A 62 2.54 6.64 27.35
CA GLN A 62 2.34 7.99 27.90
C GLN A 62 2.45 9.08 26.83
N SER A 63 1.62 10.13 26.92
CA SER A 63 1.75 11.32 26.08
C SER A 63 3.00 12.12 26.46
N LEU A 64 3.87 12.36 25.49
CA LEU A 64 5.06 13.20 25.57
C LEU A 64 4.92 14.38 24.62
N LYS A 65 5.21 15.57 25.12
CA LYS A 65 5.35 16.76 24.28
C LYS A 65 6.79 16.91 23.83
N THR A 66 6.99 17.20 22.55
CA THR A 66 8.31 17.48 21.99
C THR A 66 8.29 18.73 21.16
N ASN A 67 9.41 19.45 21.15
CA ASN A 67 9.59 20.59 20.28
C ASN A 67 10.00 20.11 18.89
N CYS A 68 9.20 20.48 17.90
CA CYS A 68 9.46 20.25 16.49
C CYS A 68 9.98 21.54 15.87
N THR A 69 10.96 21.43 14.97
CA THR A 69 11.58 22.57 14.29
C THR A 69 11.37 22.47 12.79
N ILE A 70 11.01 23.59 12.17
CA ILE A 70 10.71 23.64 10.74
C ILE A 70 11.99 23.63 9.92
N LYS A 71 12.07 22.74 8.92
CA LYS A 71 13.24 22.60 8.04
C LYS A 71 13.57 23.94 7.38
N ASN A 72 14.85 24.21 7.14
CA ASN A 72 15.28 25.55 6.70
C ASN A 72 14.73 25.99 5.34
N PHE A 73 14.33 25.05 4.48
CA PHE A 73 13.84 25.33 3.12
C PHE A 73 12.35 25.70 3.03
N THR A 74 11.61 25.61 4.15
CA THR A 74 10.18 25.90 4.22
C THR A 74 9.92 27.29 4.78
N ILE A 75 9.07 28.03 4.07
CA ILE A 75 8.66 29.39 4.41
C ILE A 75 7.21 29.32 4.86
N CYS A 76 6.95 29.65 6.12
CA CYS A 76 5.62 29.66 6.74
C CYS A 76 5.49 30.87 7.67
N LYS A 77 4.26 31.18 8.07
CA LYS A 77 3.92 32.29 8.97
C LYS A 77 3.83 31.79 10.42
N GLY A 78 4.48 32.50 11.34
CA GLY A 78 4.42 32.20 12.78
C GLY A 78 5.73 31.64 13.34
N GLU A 79 5.63 30.95 14.48
CA GLU A 79 6.78 30.38 15.17
C GLU A 79 7.34 29.17 14.39
N ARG A 80 8.67 29.10 14.27
CA ARG A 80 9.35 27.99 13.57
C ARG A 80 9.58 26.76 14.46
N SER A 81 9.20 26.86 15.72
CA SER A 81 9.19 25.83 16.74
C SER A 81 7.77 25.68 17.27
N PHE A 82 7.27 24.44 17.38
CA PHE A 82 5.98 24.17 18.01
C PHE A 82 6.03 22.85 18.78
N GLU A 83 5.17 22.71 19.78
CA GLU A 83 5.03 21.48 20.56
C GLU A 83 4.13 20.48 19.80
N LEU A 84 4.63 19.28 19.57
CA LEU A 84 3.87 18.15 19.05
C LEU A 84 3.70 17.10 20.15
N GLU A 85 2.48 16.58 20.29
CA GLU A 85 2.19 15.48 21.21
C GLU A 85 2.45 14.14 20.52
N GLY A 86 3.30 13.32 21.13
CA GLY A 86 3.63 11.96 20.71
C GLY A 86 3.43 10.96 21.85
N GLN A 87 3.48 9.67 21.54
CA GLN A 87 3.45 8.62 22.56
C GLN A 87 4.86 8.16 22.90
N CYS A 88 5.13 7.90 24.17
CA CYS A 88 6.34 7.24 24.63
C CYS A 88 6.37 5.79 24.10
N ARG A 89 7.13 5.57 23.03
CA ARG A 89 7.41 4.27 22.41
C ARG A 89 8.62 4.36 21.50
N PHE A 90 9.34 3.25 21.35
CA PHE A 90 10.43 3.18 20.38
C PHE A 90 9.91 3.06 18.94
N CYS A 91 10.68 3.54 17.97
CA CYS A 91 10.33 3.49 16.54
C CYS A 91 10.12 2.07 15.99
N TYR A 92 10.64 1.02 16.64
CA TYR A 92 10.36 -0.36 16.23
C TYR A 92 9.06 -0.93 16.85
N GLN A 93 8.48 -0.25 17.84
CA GLN A 93 7.24 -0.64 18.54
C GLN A 93 5.99 0.04 17.99
N THR A 94 6.14 0.90 16.99
CA THR A 94 5.02 1.51 16.26
C THR A 94 4.22 0.42 15.51
N PRO A 95 2.92 0.64 15.25
CA PRO A 95 2.09 -0.34 14.59
C PRO A 95 2.49 -0.48 13.11
N GLU A 96 2.19 -1.64 12.49
CA GLU A 96 2.74 -1.98 11.17
C GLU A 96 2.39 -1.00 10.06
N TRP A 97 1.19 -0.43 10.09
CA TRP A 97 0.72 0.55 9.11
C TRP A 97 1.40 1.92 9.25
N MET A 98 2.11 2.16 10.36
CA MET A 98 2.96 3.34 10.56
C MET A 98 4.40 3.11 10.11
N HIS A 99 4.72 1.99 9.44
CA HIS A 99 6.06 1.71 8.94
C HIS A 99 6.06 1.54 7.43
N ILE A 100 7.10 2.08 6.78
CA ILE A 100 7.35 1.84 5.37
C ILE A 100 8.55 0.89 5.28
N CYS A 101 8.28 -0.35 4.88
CA CYS A 101 9.31 -1.37 4.71
C CYS A 101 9.70 -1.52 3.24
N THR A 102 10.99 -1.74 2.99
CA THR A 102 11.49 -2.01 1.64
C THR A 102 10.87 -3.29 1.08
N HIS A 103 10.37 -3.21 -0.16
CA HIS A 103 9.89 -4.39 -0.88
C HIS A 103 11.02 -5.37 -1.22
N ASN A 104 10.65 -6.62 -1.42
CA ASN A 104 11.53 -7.78 -1.33
C ASN A 104 12.43 -7.94 -2.57
N LEU A 105 13.76 -7.78 -2.42
CA LEU A 105 14.72 -7.99 -3.51
C LEU A 105 15.19 -9.45 -3.67
N SER A 106 14.83 -10.36 -2.74
CA SER A 106 15.49 -11.67 -2.63
C SER A 106 14.57 -12.84 -2.25
N CYS A 107 13.26 -12.76 -2.53
CA CYS A 107 12.41 -13.96 -2.46
C CYS A 107 12.74 -14.89 -3.63
N ARG A 108 12.45 -16.19 -3.53
CA ARG A 108 12.50 -17.13 -4.66
C ARG A 108 11.33 -18.11 -4.52
N ARG A 109 10.75 -18.55 -5.64
CA ARG A 109 9.63 -19.53 -5.66
C ARG A 109 9.89 -20.78 -4.81
N ASP A 110 11.15 -21.19 -4.72
CA ASP A 110 11.54 -22.46 -4.09
C ASP A 110 11.55 -22.42 -2.54
N SER A 111 11.12 -21.33 -1.89
CA SER A 111 11.13 -21.20 -0.42
C SER A 111 10.00 -20.33 0.14
N PRO A 112 8.74 -20.78 0.05
CA PRO A 112 7.53 -19.99 0.38
C PRO A 112 7.33 -19.67 1.87
N GLN A 113 8.22 -20.11 2.77
CA GLN A 113 8.07 -19.93 4.23
C GLN A 113 9.27 -19.25 4.91
N ARG A 114 10.23 -18.73 4.14
CA ARG A 114 11.36 -18.05 4.76
C ARG A 114 10.93 -16.68 5.28
N LEU A 115 11.26 -16.42 6.52
CA LEU A 115 11.27 -15.07 7.09
C LEU A 115 12.47 -14.34 6.49
N HIS A 116 12.23 -13.17 5.93
CA HIS A 116 13.29 -12.33 5.38
C HIS A 116 13.37 -11.02 6.15
N LYS A 117 14.62 -10.58 6.35
CA LYS A 117 14.96 -9.35 7.05
C LYS A 117 14.82 -8.18 6.07
N VAL A 118 13.87 -7.28 6.34
CA VAL A 118 13.63 -6.06 5.56
C VAL A 118 13.99 -4.82 6.38
N ASN A 119 14.28 -3.73 5.68
CA ASN A 119 14.51 -2.43 6.28
C ASN A 119 13.18 -1.69 6.37
N CYS A 120 12.75 -1.38 7.58
CA CYS A 120 11.56 -0.59 7.85
C CYS A 120 11.95 0.79 8.37
N THR A 121 11.25 1.81 7.88
CA THR A 121 11.46 3.20 8.27
C THR A 121 10.16 3.79 8.78
N VAL A 122 10.19 4.45 9.93
CA VAL A 122 9.04 5.22 10.45
C VAL A 122 8.98 6.57 9.73
N PRO A 123 7.84 6.96 9.15
CA PRO A 123 7.67 8.24 8.48
C PRO A 123 7.77 9.39 9.48
N ASP A 124 8.24 10.56 9.02
CA ASP A 124 8.53 11.73 9.87
C ASP A 124 7.31 12.22 10.67
N ASN A 125 6.09 11.86 10.24
CA ASN A 125 4.84 12.18 10.94
C ASN A 125 4.56 11.41 12.22
N VAL A 126 5.42 10.47 12.57
CA VAL A 126 5.28 9.73 13.81
C VAL A 126 6.47 10.02 14.71
N VAL A 127 6.12 10.50 15.90
CA VAL A 127 7.04 10.81 16.98
C VAL A 127 7.37 9.51 17.73
N CYS A 128 8.65 9.14 17.77
CA CYS A 128 9.13 7.90 18.38
C CYS A 128 10.58 8.02 18.87
N LEU A 129 11.00 7.11 19.76
CA LEU A 129 12.33 7.09 20.38
C LEU A 129 13.31 6.21 19.59
N GLY A 130 14.58 6.64 19.56
CA GLY A 130 15.69 5.89 18.97
C GLY A 130 15.73 5.92 17.43
N THR A 131 16.38 4.91 16.85
CA THR A 131 16.62 4.87 15.39
C THR A 131 15.33 4.64 14.61
N ARG A 132 15.03 5.55 13.67
CA ARG A 132 13.83 5.47 12.80
C ARG A 132 13.89 4.34 11.78
N THR A 133 15.09 3.91 11.42
CA THR A 133 15.35 2.77 10.53
C THR A 133 15.71 1.54 11.35
N PHE A 134 14.96 0.47 11.17
CA PHE A 134 15.16 -0.79 11.89
C PHE A 134 14.87 -1.99 11.00
N TYR A 135 15.38 -3.14 11.44
CA TYR A 135 15.17 -4.38 10.71
C TYR A 135 13.97 -5.13 11.26
N LYS A 136 13.16 -5.69 10.36
CA LYS A 136 12.03 -6.55 10.72
C LYS A 136 12.06 -7.84 9.91
N ASN A 137 11.69 -8.95 10.53
CA ASN A 137 11.46 -10.21 9.84
C ASN A 137 10.01 -10.24 9.33
N VAL A 138 9.84 -10.31 8.01
CA VAL A 138 8.53 -10.40 7.35
C VAL A 138 8.46 -11.67 6.52
N LEU A 139 7.24 -12.18 6.32
CA LEU A 139 7.01 -13.33 5.44
C LEU A 139 7.29 -12.92 3.99
N CYS A 140 7.99 -13.78 3.25
CA CYS A 140 8.21 -13.58 1.83
C CYS A 140 6.90 -13.72 1.06
N ASN A 141 6.54 -12.68 0.31
CA ASN A 141 5.47 -12.75 -0.68
C ASN A 141 6.10 -12.65 -2.07
N TRP A 142 6.14 -13.76 -2.80
CA TRP A 142 6.80 -13.83 -4.09
C TRP A 142 5.88 -13.34 -5.22
N THR A 143 6.46 -12.62 -6.18
CA THR A 143 5.79 -12.12 -7.37
C THR A 143 6.34 -12.84 -8.62
N SER A 144 5.48 -13.39 -9.46
CA SER A 144 5.90 -14.09 -10.70
C SER A 144 6.22 -13.14 -11.87
N GLY A 145 6.09 -11.81 -11.68
CA GLY A 145 6.35 -10.83 -12.73
C GLY A 145 5.11 -10.42 -13.53
N HIS A 146 3.95 -11.02 -13.24
CA HIS A 146 2.69 -10.64 -13.87
C HIS A 146 2.22 -9.28 -13.36
N LYS A 147 2.02 -8.34 -14.28
CA LYS A 147 1.48 -7.01 -13.95
C LYS A 147 -0.04 -7.08 -13.90
N TRP A 148 -0.63 -6.50 -12.85
CA TRP A 148 -2.10 -6.45 -12.73
C TRP A 148 -2.74 -5.68 -13.90
N SER A 149 -2.15 -4.54 -14.25
CA SER A 149 -2.60 -3.68 -15.36
C SER A 149 -2.53 -4.38 -16.72
N VAL A 150 -1.48 -5.17 -16.98
CA VAL A 150 -1.35 -5.93 -18.23
C VAL A 150 -2.43 -7.02 -18.32
N SER A 151 -2.70 -7.72 -17.21
CA SER A 151 -3.75 -8.74 -17.15
C SER A 151 -5.13 -8.15 -17.44
N LEU A 152 -5.41 -6.95 -16.91
CA LEU A 152 -6.64 -6.21 -17.20
C LEU A 152 -6.76 -5.80 -18.67
N ILE A 153 -5.71 -5.23 -19.24
CA ILE A 153 -5.71 -4.79 -20.64
C ILE A 153 -5.89 -5.99 -21.58
N LEU A 154 -5.23 -7.11 -21.27
CA LEU A 154 -5.38 -8.36 -22.01
C LEU A 154 -6.80 -8.91 -21.90
N SER A 155 -7.44 -8.80 -20.73
CA SER A 155 -8.82 -9.25 -20.56
C SER A 155 -9.81 -8.37 -21.35
N LEU A 156 -9.58 -7.05 -21.38
CA LEU A 156 -10.43 -6.11 -22.12
C LEU A 156 -10.33 -6.28 -23.65
N THR A 157 -9.10 -6.45 -24.16
CA THR A 157 -8.84 -6.48 -25.62
C THR A 157 -8.91 -7.88 -26.21
N LEU A 158 -8.48 -8.88 -25.45
CA LEU A 158 -8.24 -10.26 -25.90
C LEU A 158 -8.86 -11.31 -24.97
N GLY A 159 -9.67 -10.91 -23.99
CA GLY A 159 -10.31 -11.83 -23.05
C GLY A 159 -11.29 -12.79 -23.71
N GLY A 160 -11.85 -12.43 -24.87
CA GLY A 160 -12.76 -13.30 -25.63
C GLY A 160 -12.05 -14.55 -26.15
N PHE A 161 -10.75 -14.45 -26.43
CA PHE A 161 -9.89 -15.56 -26.79
C PHE A 161 -9.25 -16.25 -25.57
N GLY A 162 -9.51 -15.76 -24.35
CA GLY A 162 -8.96 -16.29 -23.10
C GLY A 162 -7.46 -16.02 -22.90
N ILE A 163 -6.89 -15.03 -23.61
CA ILE A 163 -5.45 -14.71 -23.56
C ILE A 163 -5.03 -14.20 -22.16
N ASP A 164 -5.92 -13.53 -21.46
CA ASP A 164 -5.77 -13.15 -20.05
C ASP A 164 -5.55 -14.37 -19.13
N ARG A 165 -6.27 -15.47 -19.36
CA ARG A 165 -6.09 -16.72 -18.59
C ARG A 165 -4.83 -17.45 -18.96
N PHE A 166 -4.46 -17.46 -20.24
CA PHE A 166 -3.16 -18.00 -20.66
C PHE A 166 -1.99 -17.22 -20.07
N TYR A 167 -2.09 -15.89 -19.99
CA TYR A 167 -1.07 -15.03 -19.37
C TYR A 167 -0.85 -15.34 -17.90
N LEU A 168 -1.93 -15.66 -17.16
CA LEU A 168 -1.89 -16.02 -15.74
C LEU A 168 -1.55 -17.49 -15.48
N GLY A 169 -1.37 -18.32 -16.51
CA GLY A 169 -1.08 -19.75 -16.40
C GLY A 169 -2.31 -20.66 -16.29
N HIS A 170 -3.52 -20.12 -16.36
CA HIS A 170 -4.79 -20.85 -16.34
C HIS A 170 -5.16 -21.40 -17.73
N TYR A 171 -4.29 -22.23 -18.30
CA TYR A 171 -4.42 -22.70 -19.70
C TYR A 171 -5.70 -23.51 -19.95
N LYS A 172 -6.20 -24.25 -18.96
CA LYS A 172 -7.44 -25.04 -19.08
C LYS A 172 -8.67 -24.15 -19.26
N GLU A 173 -8.75 -23.06 -18.49
CA GLU A 173 -9.84 -22.09 -18.59
C GLU A 173 -9.74 -21.25 -19.87
N GLY A 174 -8.51 -20.86 -20.26
CA GLY A 174 -8.27 -20.17 -21.53
C GLY A 174 -8.73 -21.00 -22.73
N LEU A 175 -8.42 -22.31 -22.74
CA LEU A 175 -8.82 -23.20 -23.82
C LEU A 175 -10.33 -23.41 -23.88
N ALA A 176 -11.00 -23.50 -22.72
CA ALA A 176 -12.46 -23.58 -22.66
C ALA A 176 -13.13 -22.35 -23.28
N LYS A 177 -12.59 -21.15 -23.01
CA LYS A 177 -13.09 -19.90 -23.64
C LYS A 177 -12.90 -19.91 -25.14
N LEU A 178 -11.74 -20.33 -25.62
CA LEU A 178 -11.41 -20.38 -27.04
C LEU A 178 -12.36 -21.31 -27.82
N PHE A 179 -12.65 -22.50 -27.29
CA PHE A 179 -13.63 -23.42 -27.91
C PHE A 179 -15.08 -22.95 -27.80
N SER A 180 -15.42 -22.19 -26.75
CA SER A 180 -16.73 -21.55 -26.62
C SER A 180 -16.89 -20.25 -27.42
N PHE A 181 -15.90 -19.90 -28.26
CA PHE A 181 -15.82 -18.61 -28.97
C PHE A 181 -16.00 -17.40 -28.04
N GLY A 182 -15.53 -17.50 -26.80
CA GLY A 182 -15.62 -16.43 -25.80
C GLY A 182 -17.04 -16.05 -25.39
N GLY A 183 -18.05 -16.89 -25.68
CA GLY A 183 -19.46 -16.71 -25.31
C GLY A 183 -20.00 -15.29 -25.48
N LEU A 184 -19.87 -14.73 -26.70
CA LEU A 184 -20.45 -13.44 -27.12
C LEU A 184 -20.06 -12.22 -26.25
N GLY A 185 -18.92 -12.27 -25.53
CA GLY A 185 -18.44 -11.15 -24.71
C GLY A 185 -18.98 -11.11 -23.28
N VAL A 186 -19.84 -12.05 -22.87
CA VAL A 186 -20.27 -12.14 -21.46
C VAL A 186 -19.11 -12.61 -20.57
N TRP A 187 -18.29 -13.53 -21.08
CA TRP A 187 -17.11 -14.03 -20.36
C TRP A 187 -16.09 -12.92 -20.13
N THR A 188 -15.80 -12.11 -21.15
CA THR A 188 -14.83 -11.01 -21.04
C THR A 188 -15.22 -10.01 -19.97
N LEU A 189 -16.51 -9.68 -19.86
CA LEU A 189 -17.02 -8.79 -18.82
C LEU A 189 -16.80 -9.37 -17.41
N VAL A 190 -17.09 -10.66 -17.22
CA VAL A 190 -16.88 -11.34 -15.93
C VAL A 190 -15.40 -11.40 -15.57
N ASP A 191 -14.54 -11.70 -16.53
CA ASP A 191 -13.09 -11.78 -16.31
C ASP A 191 -12.46 -10.45 -15.95
N VAL A 192 -12.83 -9.38 -16.66
CA VAL A 192 -12.35 -8.02 -16.35
C VAL A 192 -12.64 -7.69 -14.89
N ILE A 193 -13.83 -8.02 -14.40
CA ILE A 193 -14.22 -7.70 -13.03
C ILE A 193 -13.51 -8.60 -12.02
N LEU A 194 -13.35 -9.89 -12.33
CA LEU A 194 -12.61 -10.82 -11.47
C LEU A 194 -11.12 -10.46 -11.33
N ILE A 195 -10.50 -9.97 -12.40
CA ILE A 195 -9.12 -9.47 -12.38
C ILE A 195 -9.06 -8.13 -11.66
N TYR A 196 -10.03 -7.22 -11.90
CA TYR A 196 -10.08 -5.91 -11.26
C TYR A 196 -10.17 -6.01 -9.74
N VAL A 197 -11.05 -6.88 -9.23
CA VAL A 197 -11.17 -7.14 -7.78
C VAL A 197 -9.98 -7.95 -7.23
N GLY A 198 -9.12 -8.48 -8.09
CA GLY A 198 -7.97 -9.31 -7.68
C GLY A 198 -8.36 -10.70 -7.17
N TYR A 199 -9.58 -11.16 -7.46
CA TYR A 199 -10.02 -12.51 -7.08
C TYR A 199 -9.26 -13.60 -7.83
N VAL A 200 -8.86 -13.30 -9.07
CA VAL A 200 -8.06 -14.21 -9.90
C VAL A 200 -6.61 -13.78 -9.83
N ALA A 201 -5.79 -14.61 -9.21
CA ALA A 201 -4.34 -14.48 -9.15
C ALA A 201 -3.64 -15.42 -10.14
N PRO A 202 -2.35 -15.21 -10.43
CA PRO A 202 -1.52 -16.16 -11.17
C PRO A 202 -1.64 -17.60 -10.64
N ALA A 203 -1.64 -18.58 -11.54
CA ALA A 203 -1.78 -20.01 -11.19
C ALA A 203 -0.69 -20.51 -10.22
N ASP A 204 0.46 -19.85 -10.21
CA ASP A 204 1.58 -20.11 -9.32
C ASP A 204 1.36 -19.63 -7.87
N GLY A 205 0.23 -18.97 -7.57
CA GLY A 205 -0.09 -18.42 -6.24
C GLY A 205 0.69 -17.17 -5.86
N SER A 206 1.43 -16.57 -6.81
CA SER A 206 2.20 -15.34 -6.59
C SER A 206 1.30 -14.10 -6.62
N LEU A 207 1.73 -13.01 -5.98
CA LEU A 207 1.07 -11.71 -6.15
C LEU A 207 1.38 -11.04 -7.49
N TYR A 208 0.47 -10.12 -7.88
CA TYR A 208 0.70 -9.17 -8.96
C TYR A 208 1.78 -8.14 -8.60
N ILE A 209 2.41 -7.58 -9.64
CA ILE A 209 3.28 -6.39 -9.59
C ILE A 209 2.50 -5.16 -10.06
#